data_AF-A0AAD5TF04-F1
#
_entry.id   AF-A0AAD5TF04-F1
#
_cell.length_a   1.000
_cell.length_b   1.000
_cell.length_c   1.000
_cell.angle_alpha   90.00
_cell.angle_beta   90.00
_cell.angle_gamma   90.00
#
_symmetry.space_group_name_H-M   'P 1'
#
loop_
_entity.id
_entity.type
_entity.pdbx_description
1 polymer ?
#
loop_
_entity_poly.entity_id
_entity_poly.type
_entity_poly.pdbx_seq_one_letter_code
_entity_poly.pdbx_strand_id
1 'polypeptide(L)'
;MQKGPDGIQVSRITAVEVREHLGVDPAPFARTPNCGVNWDLNTLKPLSPSKFFLGHRAKLMKFFDLKSEPMTRSFLDAYLLETMSQMKPGIEKLSLVGEIGIQYTSSTGAFINGFGDWVLAYGEVGTGRHTYNISLIGEAKRSGGLELDAEQNILQLLTYMIIVHKERLKAGKQSAAVCGFLSNFDRFRFFKITHEGSILKSHSFDERREPGLILACMHKLFTSAQASSPSTMAPSQAATMTQGIIVERGDIAGPFGEELDEGWDEEIDELLAEIEEEGPTSSVA
;
A
#
# COMPACT_ATOMS: atom_id res chain seq x y z
N MET A 1 -18.17 33.66 -10.79
CA MET A 1 -17.41 32.44 -10.45
C MET A 1 -17.07 32.48 -8.98
N GLN A 2 -17.77 31.72 -8.13
CA GLN A 2 -17.30 31.48 -6.77
C GLN A 2 -16.05 30.61 -6.88
N LYS A 3 -14.91 31.07 -6.33
CA LYS A 3 -13.78 30.19 -6.06
C LYS A 3 -14.30 29.07 -5.17
N GLY A 4 -14.19 27.82 -5.62
CA GLY A 4 -14.42 26.68 -4.74
C GLY A 4 -13.47 26.78 -3.53
N PRO A 5 -13.83 26.18 -2.38
CA PRO A 5 -12.94 26.18 -1.22
C PRO A 5 -11.57 25.60 -1.61
N ASP A 6 -10.50 26.31 -1.26
CA ASP A 6 -9.13 25.86 -1.50
C ASP A 6 -8.94 24.49 -0.80
N GLY A 7 -8.69 23.43 -1.58
CA GLY A 7 -8.52 22.08 -1.07
C GLY A 7 -7.10 21.84 -0.55
N ILE A 8 -6.98 21.13 0.58
CA ILE A 8 -5.70 20.73 1.16
C ILE A 8 -5.25 19.43 0.48
N GLN A 9 -4.06 19.47 -0.12
CA GLN A 9 -3.40 18.30 -0.70
C GLN A 9 -2.74 17.48 0.41
N VAL A 10 -3.00 16.16 0.45
CA VAL A 10 -2.45 15.29 1.50
C VAL A 10 -0.92 15.23 1.49
N SER A 11 -0.28 15.42 0.33
CA SER A 11 1.19 15.56 0.23
C SER A 11 1.75 16.83 0.88
N ARG A 12 0.88 17.77 1.30
CA ARG A 12 1.24 19.03 1.95
C ARG A 12 0.57 19.19 3.33
N ILE A 13 -0.08 18.15 3.83
CA ILE A 13 -0.85 18.22 5.07
C ILE A 13 0.06 18.22 6.30
N THR A 14 -0.26 19.07 7.25
CA THR A 14 0.43 19.22 8.53
C THR A 14 -0.31 18.50 9.65
N ALA A 15 0.39 18.26 10.76
CA ALA A 15 -0.20 17.73 11.98
C ALA A 15 -1.38 18.57 12.50
N VAL A 16 -1.28 19.90 12.35
CA VAL A 16 -2.33 20.83 12.75
C VAL A 16 -3.58 20.64 11.88
N GLU A 17 -3.42 20.58 10.56
CA GLU A 17 -4.53 20.40 9.62
C GLU A 17 -5.23 19.05 9.80
N VAL A 18 -4.48 17.96 10.05
CA VAL A 18 -5.07 16.67 10.41
C VAL A 18 -5.92 16.79 11.68
N ARG A 19 -5.41 17.46 12.72
CA ARG A 19 -6.18 17.65 13.96
C ARG A 19 -7.42 18.50 13.76
N GLU A 20 -7.30 19.63 13.06
CA GLU A 20 -8.40 20.56 12.86
C GLU A 20 -9.49 20.00 11.96
N HIS A 21 -9.13 19.27 10.90
CA HIS A 21 -10.09 18.81 9.90
C HIS A 21 -10.54 17.36 10.09
N LEU A 22 -9.68 16.52 10.66
CA LEU A 22 -10.00 15.13 10.97
C LEU A 22 -10.29 14.91 12.46
N GLY A 23 -10.11 15.89 13.35
CA GLY A 23 -10.43 15.74 14.78
C GLY A 23 -9.60 14.65 15.47
N VAL A 24 -8.46 14.28 14.88
CA VAL A 24 -7.51 13.30 15.42
C VAL A 24 -6.23 14.05 15.71
N ASP A 25 -5.74 14.05 16.95
CA ASP A 25 -4.43 14.64 17.27
C ASP A 25 -3.31 13.74 16.74
N PRO A 26 -2.52 14.17 15.73
CA PRO A 26 -1.45 13.34 15.22
C PRO A 26 -0.11 13.61 15.90
N ALA A 27 -0.03 14.56 16.84
CA ALA A 27 1.18 14.91 17.58
C ALA A 27 1.85 13.70 18.27
N PRO A 28 1.11 12.73 18.86
CA PRO A 28 1.70 11.48 19.35
C PRO A 28 1.99 10.48 18.22
N PHE A 29 2.28 10.91 16.99
CA PHE A 29 2.84 10.07 15.91
C PHE A 29 3.99 10.77 15.19
N ALA A 30 3.99 12.10 15.21
CA ALA A 30 5.02 12.98 14.67
C ALA A 30 6.29 13.06 15.52
N ARG A 31 6.15 13.12 16.86
CA ARG A 31 7.24 13.61 17.73
C ARG A 31 8.07 12.54 18.43
N THR A 32 7.73 11.26 18.33
CA THR A 32 8.57 10.21 18.95
C THR A 32 8.59 8.92 18.12
N PRO A 33 9.73 8.21 18.05
CA PRO A 33 9.82 6.89 17.43
C PRO A 33 8.83 5.85 18.03
N ASN A 34 8.41 6.06 19.29
CA ASN A 34 7.74 5.10 20.16
C ASN A 34 6.27 5.43 20.49
N CYS A 35 5.62 6.32 19.74
CA CYS A 35 4.23 6.67 20.00
C CYS A 35 3.27 5.89 19.08
N GLY A 36 2.41 5.11 19.72
CA GLY A 36 1.66 3.98 19.17
C GLY A 36 1.88 2.75 20.06
N VAL A 37 0.84 1.95 20.32
CA VAL A 37 1.09 0.61 20.88
C VAL A 37 1.93 -0.12 19.84
N ASN A 38 3.13 -0.57 20.23
CA ASN A 38 4.04 -1.28 19.33
C ASN A 38 3.28 -2.44 18.69
N TRP A 39 3.09 -2.36 17.38
CA TRP A 39 2.57 -3.49 16.63
C TRP A 39 3.71 -4.48 16.47
N ASP A 40 3.80 -5.42 17.43
CA ASP A 40 4.86 -6.40 17.42
C ASP A 40 4.64 -7.44 16.32
N LEU A 41 5.20 -7.13 15.16
CA LEU A 41 5.22 -7.97 13.97
C LEU A 41 6.47 -8.85 13.88
N ASN A 42 7.44 -8.70 14.79
CA ASN A 42 8.66 -9.53 14.82
C ASN A 42 8.39 -10.99 15.15
N THR A 43 7.26 -11.26 15.79
CA THR A 43 6.83 -12.60 16.17
C THR A 43 6.27 -13.40 14.99
N LEU A 44 6.08 -12.78 13.81
CA LEU A 44 5.63 -13.48 12.62
C LEU A 44 6.71 -14.44 12.13
N LYS A 45 6.29 -15.63 11.69
CA LYS A 45 7.18 -16.55 11.00
C LYS A 45 7.55 -15.96 9.62
N PRO A 46 8.84 -15.79 9.29
CA PRO A 46 9.25 -15.33 7.97
C PRO A 46 8.71 -16.26 6.88
N LEU A 47 8.24 -15.67 5.78
CA LEU A 47 7.87 -16.40 4.58
C LEU A 47 9.11 -16.63 3.70
N SER A 48 9.15 -17.77 3.01
CA SER A 48 10.19 -18.07 2.03
C SER A 48 9.84 -17.39 0.71
N PRO A 49 10.64 -16.44 0.21
CA PRO A 49 10.39 -15.84 -1.08
C PRO A 49 10.57 -16.86 -2.22
N SER A 50 9.76 -16.74 -3.27
CA SER A 50 9.89 -17.56 -4.47
C SER A 50 11.20 -17.28 -5.23
N LYS A 51 11.68 -18.27 -6.01
CA LYS A 51 12.85 -18.07 -6.88
C LYS A 51 12.62 -16.94 -7.88
N PHE A 52 11.40 -16.86 -8.44
CA PHE A 52 11.01 -15.81 -9.38
C PHE A 52 11.14 -14.42 -8.73
N PHE A 53 10.58 -14.25 -7.53
CA PHE A 53 10.69 -13.00 -6.78
C PHE A 53 12.16 -12.64 -6.49
N LEU A 54 12.96 -13.59 -6.02
CA LEU A 54 14.39 -13.34 -5.74
C LEU A 54 15.16 -12.91 -7.01
N GLY A 55 14.89 -13.56 -8.14
CA GLY A 55 15.49 -13.20 -9.43
C GLY A 55 15.08 -11.81 -9.89
N HIS A 56 13.77 -11.51 -9.87
CA HIS A 56 13.26 -10.19 -10.25
C HIS A 56 13.79 -9.07 -9.33
N ARG A 57 13.78 -9.31 -8.01
CA ARG A 57 14.35 -8.43 -6.99
C ARG A 57 15.83 -8.14 -7.27
N ALA A 58 16.63 -9.17 -7.58
CA ALA A 58 18.04 -9.00 -7.90
C ALA A 58 18.25 -8.16 -9.18
N LYS A 59 17.41 -8.34 -10.20
CA LYS A 59 17.42 -7.51 -11.43
C LYS A 59 17.10 -6.05 -11.10
N LEU A 60 16.04 -5.79 -10.35
CA LEU A 60 15.66 -4.43 -9.93
C LEU A 60 16.80 -3.74 -9.16
N MET A 61 17.47 -4.48 -8.29
CA MET A 61 18.61 -4.00 -7.51
C MET A 61 19.87 -3.73 -8.33
N LYS A 62 20.12 -4.53 -9.37
CA LYS A 62 21.33 -4.44 -10.20
C LYS A 62 21.25 -3.29 -11.21
N PHE A 63 20.10 -3.12 -11.85
CA PHE A 63 19.98 -2.29 -13.05
C PHE A 63 19.42 -0.89 -12.81
N PHE A 64 18.78 -0.64 -11.65
CA PHE A 64 18.08 0.62 -11.44
C PHE A 64 18.71 1.43 -10.30
N ASP A 65 18.90 2.73 -10.55
CA ASP A 65 19.15 3.69 -9.48
C ASP A 65 17.82 3.89 -8.74
N LEU A 66 17.68 3.19 -7.61
CA LEU A 66 16.45 3.14 -6.82
C LEU A 66 16.08 4.49 -6.19
N LYS A 67 16.81 5.56 -6.49
CA LYS A 67 16.56 6.93 -6.05
C LYS A 67 15.34 7.58 -6.69
N SER A 68 14.47 6.88 -7.42
CA SER A 68 13.23 7.46 -7.93
C SER A 68 12.01 6.78 -7.30
N GLU A 69 10.95 7.55 -7.06
CA GLU A 69 9.70 7.02 -6.53
C GLU A 69 9.04 5.99 -7.46
N PRO A 70 9.01 6.16 -8.80
CA PRO A 70 8.49 5.13 -9.71
C PRO A 70 9.23 3.79 -9.59
N MET A 71 10.53 3.81 -9.31
CA MET A 71 11.29 2.57 -9.09
C MET A 71 10.97 1.92 -7.75
N THR A 72 10.81 2.70 -6.68
CA THR A 72 10.27 2.18 -5.42
C THR A 72 8.90 1.52 -5.65
N ARG A 73 8.06 2.11 -6.52
CA ARG A 73 6.75 1.55 -6.86
C ARG A 73 6.85 0.21 -7.58
N SER A 74 7.67 0.12 -8.62
CA SER A 74 7.90 -1.13 -9.34
C SER A 74 8.43 -2.24 -8.42
N PHE A 75 9.28 -1.87 -7.45
CA PHE A 75 9.77 -2.82 -6.45
C PHE A 75 8.68 -3.30 -5.49
N LEU A 76 7.78 -2.40 -5.09
CA LEU A 76 6.64 -2.75 -4.25
C LEU A 76 5.64 -3.64 -5.00
N ASP A 77 5.46 -3.44 -6.30
CA ASP A 77 4.64 -4.32 -7.13
C ASP A 77 5.14 -5.77 -7.04
N ALA A 78 6.46 -6.00 -7.05
CA ALA A 78 7.03 -7.34 -6.87
C ALA A 78 6.67 -7.96 -5.51
N TYR A 79 6.69 -7.17 -4.42
CA TYR A 79 6.26 -7.63 -3.10
C TYR A 79 4.76 -7.91 -3.02
N LEU A 80 3.94 -7.08 -3.65
CA LEU A 80 2.49 -7.24 -3.69
C LEU A 80 2.11 -8.50 -4.46
N LEU A 81 2.69 -8.71 -5.65
CA LEU A 81 2.49 -9.90 -6.47
C LEU A 81 2.98 -11.17 -5.77
N GLU A 82 4.18 -11.15 -5.18
CA GLU A 82 4.70 -12.29 -4.41
C GLU A 82 3.77 -12.61 -3.24
N THR A 83 3.33 -11.59 -2.49
CA THR A 83 2.37 -11.78 -1.39
C THR A 83 1.10 -12.44 -1.90
N MET A 84 0.50 -11.92 -2.97
CA MET A 84 -0.73 -12.49 -3.55
C MET A 84 -0.54 -13.94 -4.01
N SER A 85 0.60 -14.27 -4.62
CA SER A 85 0.91 -15.63 -5.09
C SER A 85 1.01 -16.66 -3.95
N GLN A 86 1.41 -16.21 -2.76
CA GLN A 86 1.55 -17.07 -1.58
C GLN A 86 0.26 -17.21 -0.77
N MET A 87 -0.76 -16.40 -1.07
CA MET A 87 -2.01 -16.49 -0.35
C MET A 87 -2.88 -17.65 -0.86
N LYS A 88 -3.69 -18.23 0.02
CA LYS A 88 -4.60 -19.33 -0.34
C LYS A 88 -5.69 -18.85 -1.31
N PRO A 89 -6.18 -19.71 -2.23
CA PRO A 89 -7.33 -19.41 -3.08
C PRO A 89 -8.54 -18.93 -2.25
N GLY A 90 -9.25 -17.89 -2.72
CA GLY A 90 -10.39 -17.27 -2.02
C GLY A 90 -10.27 -15.77 -1.72
N ILE A 91 -9.21 -15.11 -2.18
CA ILE A 91 -9.02 -13.64 -2.09
C ILE A 91 -9.63 -12.90 -3.28
N GLU A 92 -10.31 -13.61 -4.16
CA GLU A 92 -10.92 -13.15 -5.43
C GLU A 92 -11.87 -11.94 -5.31
N LYS A 93 -12.19 -11.51 -4.08
CA LYS A 93 -13.02 -10.32 -3.80
C LYS A 93 -12.22 -9.05 -3.51
N LEU A 94 -10.89 -9.15 -3.41
CA LEU A 94 -9.99 -8.04 -3.20
C LEU A 94 -9.42 -7.56 -4.53
N SER A 95 -9.56 -6.27 -4.78
CA SER A 95 -8.97 -5.55 -5.89
C SER A 95 -7.76 -4.78 -5.37
N LEU A 96 -6.59 -5.03 -5.96
CA LEU A 96 -5.40 -4.21 -5.79
C LEU A 96 -5.42 -3.15 -6.89
N VAL A 97 -5.50 -1.87 -6.51
CA VAL A 97 -5.62 -0.76 -7.45
C VAL A 97 -4.56 0.29 -7.14
N GLY A 98 -3.90 0.79 -8.18
CA GLY A 98 -2.94 1.88 -8.07
C GLY A 98 -3.61 3.25 -8.16
N GLU A 99 -2.97 4.26 -7.56
CA GLU A 99 -3.33 5.69 -7.70
C GLU A 99 -4.82 6.01 -7.45
N ILE A 100 -5.37 5.48 -6.36
CA ILE A 100 -6.78 5.74 -5.99
C ILE A 100 -6.92 7.06 -5.25
N GLY A 101 -7.82 7.92 -5.75
CA GLY A 101 -8.19 9.18 -5.13
C GLY A 101 -8.94 8.96 -3.81
N ILE A 102 -8.36 9.45 -2.71
CA ILE A 102 -8.93 9.44 -1.37
C ILE A 102 -9.31 10.88 -1.02
N GLN A 103 -10.59 11.10 -0.76
CA GLN A 103 -11.17 12.43 -0.56
C GLN A 103 -12.01 12.48 0.70
N TYR A 104 -11.99 13.62 1.39
CA TYR A 104 -12.79 13.86 2.58
C TYR A 104 -13.24 15.31 2.65
N THR A 105 -14.52 15.51 2.94
CA THR A 105 -15.07 16.82 3.27
C THR A 105 -15.44 16.83 4.75
N SER A 106 -14.86 17.74 5.53
CA SER A 106 -15.19 17.92 6.93
C SER A 106 -16.57 18.53 7.12
N SER A 107 -17.12 18.46 8.34
CA SER A 107 -18.34 19.18 8.72
C SER A 107 -18.21 20.70 8.63
N THR A 108 -16.99 21.23 8.61
CA THR A 108 -16.69 22.66 8.44
C THR A 108 -16.55 23.06 6.97
N GLY A 109 -16.70 22.13 6.03
CA GLY A 109 -16.55 22.36 4.59
C GLY A 109 -15.11 22.31 4.08
N ALA A 110 -14.13 21.99 4.94
CA ALA A 110 -12.75 21.80 4.52
C ALA A 110 -12.64 20.53 3.67
N PHE A 111 -11.89 20.62 2.57
CA PHE A 111 -11.73 19.51 1.63
C PHE A 111 -10.28 19.02 1.65
N ILE A 112 -10.09 17.74 1.95
CA ILE A 112 -8.80 17.05 1.92
C ILE A 112 -8.84 16.05 0.76
N ASN A 113 -7.81 16.04 -0.08
CA ASN A 113 -7.69 15.06 -1.15
C ASN A 113 -6.24 14.66 -1.41
N GLY A 114 -6.07 13.43 -1.89
CA GLY A 114 -4.81 12.93 -2.42
C GLY A 114 -5.01 11.57 -3.07
N PHE A 115 -3.92 10.97 -3.52
CA PHE A 115 -3.89 9.67 -4.17
C PHE A 115 -3.02 8.73 -3.35
N GLY A 116 -3.56 7.57 -3.01
CA GLY A 116 -2.76 6.49 -2.44
C GLY A 116 -2.04 5.73 -3.56
N ASP A 117 -0.75 5.43 -3.39
CA ASP A 117 0.02 4.74 -4.43
C ASP A 117 -0.57 3.36 -4.76
N TRP A 118 -0.97 2.61 -3.72
CA TRP A 118 -1.80 1.40 -3.87
C TRP A 118 -2.87 1.33 -2.80
N VAL A 119 -3.98 0.70 -3.16
CA VAL A 119 -5.02 0.30 -2.20
C VAL A 119 -5.42 -1.15 -2.44
N LEU A 120 -5.68 -1.86 -1.34
CA LEU A 120 -6.42 -3.11 -1.37
C LEU A 120 -7.83 -2.82 -0.89
N ALA A 121 -8.81 -3.09 -1.75
CA ALA A 121 -10.19 -2.75 -1.51
C ALA A 121 -11.12 -3.85 -2.01
N TYR A 122 -12.35 -3.82 -1.49
CA TYR A 122 -13.36 -4.81 -1.82
C TYR A 122 -14.29 -4.35 -2.95
N GLY A 123 -14.50 -5.24 -3.92
CA GLY A 123 -15.32 -4.95 -5.11
C GLY A 123 -14.68 -3.90 -6.02
N GLU A 124 -15.52 -3.19 -6.79
CA GLU A 124 -15.07 -2.11 -7.64
C GLU A 124 -14.68 -0.87 -6.82
N VAL A 125 -13.54 -0.29 -7.20
CA VAL A 125 -12.92 0.86 -6.54
C VAL A 125 -12.73 1.97 -7.57
N GLY A 126 -13.77 2.26 -8.33
CA GLY A 126 -13.78 3.35 -9.29
C GLY A 126 -14.37 4.60 -8.65
N THR A 127 -13.54 5.61 -8.37
CA THR A 127 -13.92 6.94 -7.84
C THR A 127 -14.19 6.98 -6.32
N GLY A 128 -13.83 8.11 -5.67
CA GLY A 128 -13.84 8.31 -4.20
C GLY A 128 -15.16 8.04 -3.44
N ARG A 129 -16.22 7.63 -4.14
CA ARG A 129 -17.51 7.18 -3.60
C ARG A 129 -17.44 5.85 -2.84
N HIS A 130 -16.39 5.06 -3.04
CA HIS A 130 -16.22 3.76 -2.41
C HIS A 130 -15.01 3.69 -1.46
N THR A 131 -14.59 4.84 -0.92
CA THR A 131 -13.47 4.94 0.03
C THR A 131 -13.63 4.00 1.24
N TYR A 132 -14.87 3.73 1.68
CA TYR A 132 -15.17 2.78 2.75
C TYR A 132 -14.91 1.29 2.40
N ASN A 133 -14.67 0.94 1.13
CA ASN A 133 -14.28 -0.41 0.72
C ASN A 133 -12.77 -0.63 0.80
N ILE A 134 -11.99 0.44 0.94
CA ILE A 134 -10.54 0.36 1.14
C ILE A 134 -10.25 -0.25 2.52
N SER A 135 -9.28 -1.15 2.56
CA SER A 135 -8.89 -1.92 3.74
C SER A 135 -7.38 -1.93 3.99
N LEU A 136 -6.59 -1.67 2.94
CA LEU A 136 -5.15 -1.48 2.99
C LEU A 136 -4.75 -0.29 2.10
N ILE A 137 -3.77 0.49 2.54
CA ILE A 137 -3.16 1.58 1.76
C ILE A 137 -1.63 1.42 1.77
N GLY A 138 -1.01 1.42 0.59
CA GLY A 138 0.43 1.40 0.42
C GLY A 138 0.93 2.75 -0.07
N GLU A 139 2.04 3.21 0.47
CA GLU A 139 2.73 4.44 0.04
C GLU A 139 4.21 4.18 -0.23
N ALA A 140 4.67 4.59 -1.40
CA ALA A 140 6.07 4.62 -1.78
C ALA A 140 6.66 5.98 -1.53
N LYS A 141 7.95 5.98 -1.19
CA LYS A 141 8.78 7.18 -1.14
C LYS A 141 10.07 6.95 -1.91
N ARG A 142 10.62 8.05 -2.39
CA ARG A 142 11.94 8.08 -3.05
C ARG A 142 13.02 7.56 -2.11
N SER A 143 13.93 6.70 -2.59
CA SER A 143 15.12 6.35 -1.81
C SER A 143 16.18 7.49 -1.87
N GLY A 144 16.99 7.64 -0.82
CA GLY A 144 18.20 8.48 -0.86
C GLY A 144 18.06 9.98 -0.56
N GLY A 145 17.04 10.45 0.16
CA GLY A 145 17.01 11.87 0.58
C GLY A 145 15.99 12.29 1.64
N LEU A 146 14.97 11.47 1.90
CA LEU A 146 14.06 11.65 3.03
C LEU A 146 14.05 10.34 3.83
N GLU A 147 14.10 10.46 5.15
CA GLU A 147 13.88 9.30 6.02
C GLU A 147 12.48 8.76 5.72
N LEU A 148 12.36 7.43 5.56
CA LEU A 148 11.05 6.76 5.57
C LEU A 148 10.19 7.27 6.73
N ASP A 149 10.85 7.64 7.82
CA ASP A 149 10.29 8.07 9.08
C ASP A 149 10.05 9.57 9.18
N ALA A 150 10.26 10.33 8.10
CA ALA A 150 9.96 11.75 8.08
C ALA A 150 8.48 11.98 8.39
N GLU A 151 8.22 12.93 9.29
CA GLU A 151 6.89 13.21 9.85
C GLU A 151 5.83 13.36 8.75
N GLN A 152 6.15 14.10 7.68
CA GLN A 152 5.25 14.34 6.56
C GLN A 152 4.84 13.06 5.83
N ASN A 153 5.73 12.06 5.70
CA ASN A 153 5.43 10.81 5.01
C ASN A 153 4.46 9.95 5.82
N ILE A 154 4.67 9.93 7.14
CA ILE A 154 3.79 9.23 8.08
C ILE A 154 2.43 9.93 8.14
N LEU A 155 2.41 11.26 8.22
CA LEU A 155 1.17 12.05 8.22
C LEU A 155 0.38 11.85 6.93
N GLN A 156 1.04 11.77 5.78
CA GLN A 156 0.41 11.49 4.49
C GLN A 156 -0.38 10.17 4.54
N LEU A 157 0.29 9.07 4.91
CA LEU A 157 -0.34 7.75 5.02
C LEU A 157 -1.44 7.72 6.08
N LEU A 158 -1.19 8.26 7.29
CA LEU A 158 -2.18 8.28 8.36
C LEU A 158 -3.42 9.09 7.99
N THR A 159 -3.27 10.18 7.25
CA THR A 159 -4.40 10.99 6.75
C THR A 159 -5.31 10.13 5.89
N TYR A 160 -4.75 9.39 4.92
CA TYR A 160 -5.54 8.48 4.09
C TYR A 160 -6.22 7.39 4.92
N MET A 161 -5.50 6.77 5.85
CA MET A 161 -6.05 5.72 6.71
C MET A 161 -7.19 6.24 7.61
N ILE A 162 -7.06 7.45 8.17
CA ILE A 162 -8.09 8.08 9.02
C ILE A 162 -9.34 8.40 8.21
N ILE A 163 -9.18 8.91 6.98
CA ILE A 163 -10.31 9.18 6.08
C ILE A 163 -11.06 7.86 5.82
N VAL A 164 -10.36 6.81 5.43
CA VAL A 164 -10.97 5.49 5.19
C VAL A 164 -11.64 4.95 6.45
N HIS A 165 -10.99 5.02 7.61
CA HIS A 165 -11.54 4.55 8.89
C HIS A 165 -12.87 5.25 9.22
N LYS A 166 -12.93 6.58 9.08
CA LYS A 166 -14.16 7.35 9.30
C LYS A 166 -15.25 6.98 8.31
N GLU A 167 -14.94 6.83 7.03
CA GLU A 167 -15.92 6.44 6.03
C GLU A 167 -16.45 5.02 6.29
N ARG A 168 -15.61 4.10 6.77
CA ARG A 168 -16.04 2.76 7.20
C ARG A 168 -16.98 2.80 8.41
N LEU A 169 -16.70 3.64 9.41
CA LEU A 169 -17.59 3.85 10.55
C LEU A 169 -18.94 4.43 10.12
N LYS A 170 -18.93 5.48 9.29
CA LYS A 170 -20.15 6.10 8.75
C LYS A 170 -20.99 5.12 7.93
N ALA A 171 -20.34 4.26 7.15
CA ALA A 171 -20.97 3.20 6.37
C ALA A 171 -21.43 1.99 7.20
N GLY A 172 -21.24 2.01 8.53
CA GLY A 172 -21.68 0.93 9.42
C GLY A 172 -20.98 -0.41 9.17
N LYS A 173 -19.72 -0.39 8.69
CA LYS A 173 -18.95 -1.62 8.47
C LYS A 173 -18.72 -2.35 9.80
N GLN A 174 -18.83 -3.68 9.78
CA GLN A 174 -18.57 -4.51 10.97
C GLN A 174 -17.18 -4.30 11.56
N SER A 175 -16.20 -4.01 10.71
CA SER A 175 -14.89 -3.55 11.15
C SER A 175 -14.51 -2.28 10.40
N ALA A 176 -14.16 -1.24 11.14
CA ALA A 176 -13.59 -0.01 10.61
C ALA A 176 -12.06 -0.05 10.54
N ALA A 177 -11.43 -1.16 10.92
CA ALA A 177 -9.98 -1.26 10.93
C ALA A 177 -9.39 -1.08 9.52
N VAL A 178 -8.30 -0.32 9.45
CA VAL A 178 -7.58 -0.02 8.21
C VAL A 178 -6.11 -0.34 8.41
N CYS A 179 -5.51 -1.07 7.50
CA CYS A 179 -4.08 -1.33 7.49
C CYS A 179 -3.37 -0.38 6.52
N GLY A 180 -2.08 -0.17 6.71
CA GLY A 180 -1.28 0.52 5.73
C GLY A 180 0.20 0.22 5.86
N PHE A 181 0.96 0.54 4.83
CA PHE A 181 2.42 0.44 4.87
C PHE A 181 3.06 1.61 4.11
N LEU A 182 4.28 1.93 4.52
CA LEU A 182 5.15 2.90 3.89
C LEU A 182 6.45 2.19 3.53
N SER A 183 6.97 2.42 2.32
CA SER A 183 8.28 1.92 1.93
C SER A 183 9.05 2.92 1.08
N ASN A 184 10.36 2.95 1.27
CA ASN A 184 11.29 3.72 0.46
C ASN A 184 12.28 2.80 -0.25
N PHE A 185 11.80 1.61 -0.61
CA PHE A 185 12.58 0.49 -1.15
C PHE A 185 13.43 -0.21 -0.06
N ASP A 186 14.36 0.50 0.59
CA ASP A 186 15.31 -0.12 1.55
C ASP A 186 14.63 -0.56 2.86
N ARG A 187 13.55 0.12 3.23
CA ARG A 187 12.87 -0.11 4.50
C ARG A 187 11.37 -0.16 4.33
N PHE A 188 10.74 -0.96 5.18
CA PHE A 188 9.29 -1.09 5.27
C PHE A 188 8.82 -0.74 6.68
N ARG A 189 7.68 -0.06 6.77
CA ARG A 189 6.98 0.19 8.03
C ARG A 189 5.49 -0.02 7.86
N PHE A 190 4.87 -0.64 8.86
CA PHE A 190 3.48 -1.03 8.83
C PHE A 190 2.67 -0.29 9.89
N PHE A 191 1.42 -0.01 9.56
CA PHE A 191 0.49 0.74 10.38
C PHE A 191 -0.87 0.05 10.40
N LYS A 192 -1.61 0.23 11.49
CA LYS A 192 -3.00 -0.21 11.60
C LYS A 192 -3.78 0.78 12.43
N ILE A 193 -4.93 1.22 11.93
CA ILE A 193 -5.98 1.82 12.75
C ILE A 193 -6.93 0.69 13.15
N THR A 194 -7.13 0.49 14.45
CA THR A 194 -8.10 -0.49 14.96
C THR A 194 -9.53 -0.02 14.71
N HIS A 195 -10.52 -0.88 14.93
CA HIS A 195 -11.91 -0.47 14.78
C HIS A 195 -12.27 0.70 15.70
N GLU A 196 -11.73 0.69 16.92
CA GLU A 196 -11.91 1.71 17.96
C GLU A 196 -11.13 3.00 17.68
N GLY A 197 -10.32 3.04 16.61
CA GLY A 197 -9.52 4.21 16.22
C GLY A 197 -8.14 4.26 16.87
N SER A 198 -7.69 3.20 17.56
CA SER A 198 -6.32 3.14 18.07
C SER A 198 -5.33 2.95 16.93
N ILE A 199 -4.23 3.70 16.92
CA ILE A 199 -3.21 3.61 15.88
C ILE A 199 -2.06 2.76 16.41
N LEU A 200 -1.72 1.72 15.65
CA LEU A 200 -0.61 0.80 15.89
C LEU A 200 0.43 1.02 14.81
N LYS A 201 1.70 0.95 15.21
CA LYS A 201 2.85 1.18 14.34
C LYS A 201 3.88 0.07 14.58
N SER A 202 4.44 -0.48 13.51
CA SER A 202 5.56 -1.42 13.60
C SER A 202 6.89 -0.67 13.69
N HIS A 203 7.94 -1.39 14.09
CA HIS A 203 9.31 -0.96 13.80
C HIS A 203 9.57 -0.96 12.28
N SER A 204 10.72 -0.42 11.86
CA SER A 204 11.13 -0.47 10.45
C SER A 204 11.90 -1.75 10.15
N PHE A 205 11.47 -2.46 9.12
CA PHE A 205 12.12 -3.67 8.61
C PHE A 205 13.14 -3.30 7.54
N ASP A 206 14.31 -3.93 7.55
CA ASP A 206 15.35 -3.75 6.54
C ASP A 206 15.16 -4.77 5.41
N GLU A 207 14.90 -4.28 4.21
CA GLU A 207 14.62 -5.09 3.01
C GLU A 207 15.73 -6.11 2.70
N ARG A 208 16.99 -5.74 2.96
CA ARG A 208 18.15 -6.59 2.64
C ARG A 208 18.33 -7.70 3.66
N ARG A 209 17.88 -7.49 4.89
CA ARG A 209 18.07 -8.41 6.02
C ARG A 209 16.84 -9.26 6.28
N GLU A 210 15.67 -8.70 6.03
CA GLU A 210 14.39 -9.22 6.51
C GLU A 210 13.33 -9.39 5.40
N PRO A 211 13.67 -9.79 4.15
CA PRO A 211 12.69 -9.84 3.06
C PRO A 211 11.55 -10.82 3.35
N GLY A 212 11.84 -11.95 4.01
CA GLY A 212 10.83 -12.93 4.41
C GLY A 212 9.89 -12.45 5.52
N LEU A 213 10.37 -11.60 6.45
CA LEU A 213 9.51 -10.98 7.47
C LEU A 213 8.63 -9.89 6.86
N ILE A 214 9.16 -9.13 5.89
CA ILE A 214 8.37 -8.15 5.13
C ILE A 214 7.22 -8.85 4.40
N LEU A 215 7.49 -9.96 3.71
CA LEU A 215 6.45 -10.79 3.09
C LEU A 215 5.43 -11.31 4.12
N ALA A 216 5.89 -11.78 5.28
CA ALA A 216 4.99 -12.22 6.35
C ALA A 216 4.08 -11.09 6.87
N CYS A 217 4.62 -9.88 7.00
CA CYS A 217 3.86 -8.69 7.38
C CYS A 217 2.83 -8.33 6.30
N MET A 218 3.23 -8.27 5.03
CA MET A 218 2.32 -8.04 3.90
C MET A 218 1.19 -9.06 3.87
N HIS A 219 1.51 -10.35 4.01
CA HIS A 219 0.52 -11.42 4.07
C HIS A 219 -0.44 -11.26 5.26
N LYS A 220 0.08 -10.88 6.44
CA LYS A 220 -0.74 -10.60 7.63
C LYS A 220 -1.69 -9.41 7.39
N LEU A 221 -1.21 -8.36 6.73
CA LEU A 221 -2.00 -7.19 6.37
C LEU A 221 -3.11 -7.56 5.39
N PHE A 222 -2.79 -8.30 4.32
CA PHE A 222 -3.76 -8.75 3.32
C PHE A 222 -4.83 -9.65 3.95
N THR A 223 -4.42 -10.59 4.81
CA THR A 223 -5.37 -11.46 5.54
C THR A 223 -6.24 -10.64 6.51
N SER A 224 -5.68 -9.62 7.16
CA SER A 224 -6.41 -8.77 8.09
C SER A 224 -7.40 -7.85 7.35
N ALA A 225 -6.99 -7.30 6.22
CA ALA A 225 -7.83 -6.55 5.29
C ALA A 225 -8.96 -7.42 4.77
N GLN A 226 -8.66 -8.69 4.45
CA GLN A 226 -9.67 -9.64 4.03
C GLN A 226 -10.70 -9.87 5.16
N ALA A 227 -10.22 -10.21 6.36
CA ALA A 227 -11.08 -10.49 7.51
C ALA A 227 -11.89 -9.27 8.00
N SER A 228 -11.36 -8.05 7.87
CA SER A 228 -12.06 -6.81 8.26
C SER A 228 -13.20 -6.45 7.31
N SER A 229 -13.36 -7.20 6.22
CA SER A 229 -14.39 -6.95 5.23
C SER A 229 -15.27 -8.16 5.00
N PRO A 230 -16.42 -8.13 5.65
CA PRO A 230 -17.62 -8.71 5.11
C PRO A 230 -18.41 -7.60 4.42
N SER A 231 -18.81 -7.87 3.18
CA SER A 231 -19.85 -7.19 2.41
C SER A 231 -21.24 -7.23 3.09
N THR A 232 -21.32 -7.34 4.40
CA THR A 232 -22.55 -7.22 5.17
C THR A 232 -22.66 -5.78 5.67
N MET A 233 -23.30 -4.94 4.87
CA MET A 233 -24.26 -4.01 5.49
C MET A 233 -25.23 -4.85 6.33
N ALA A 234 -25.88 -4.27 7.34
CA ALA A 234 -26.97 -4.97 8.03
C ALA A 234 -27.94 -5.58 6.97
N PRO A 235 -28.56 -6.75 7.22
CA PRO A 235 -29.34 -7.50 6.21
C PRO A 235 -30.42 -6.71 5.45
N SER A 236 -30.78 -5.51 5.91
CA SER A 236 -31.72 -4.61 5.26
C SER A 236 -31.18 -3.85 4.04
N GLN A 237 -29.89 -3.95 3.68
CA GLN A 237 -29.30 -3.14 2.59
C GLN A 237 -28.57 -3.94 1.49
N ALA A 238 -28.52 -5.28 1.59
CA ALA A 238 -27.64 -6.13 0.78
C ALA A 238 -28.22 -6.60 -0.58
N ALA A 239 -29.33 -6.06 -1.03
CA ALA A 239 -29.87 -6.42 -2.35
C ALA A 239 -29.13 -5.62 -3.43
N THR A 240 -28.41 -6.35 -4.29
CA THR A 240 -27.71 -5.90 -5.51
C THR A 240 -26.24 -5.53 -5.30
N MET A 241 -25.35 -6.49 -5.52
CA MET A 241 -24.09 -6.29 -6.26
C MET A 241 -23.37 -7.63 -6.39
N THR A 242 -23.43 -8.21 -7.57
CA THR A 242 -22.63 -9.38 -7.97
C THR A 242 -21.98 -9.04 -9.31
N GLN A 243 -20.73 -9.52 -9.44
CA GLN A 243 -19.94 -9.74 -10.67
C GLN A 243 -18.87 -8.71 -11.03
N GLY A 244 -17.73 -9.25 -11.46
CA GLY A 244 -16.77 -8.60 -12.35
C GLY A 244 -15.43 -8.25 -11.71
N ILE A 245 -14.40 -9.09 -11.91
CA ILE A 245 -13.01 -8.64 -11.77
C ILE A 245 -12.69 -7.84 -13.04
N ILE A 246 -12.43 -6.55 -12.90
CA ILE A 246 -11.82 -5.72 -13.95
C ILE A 246 -10.56 -5.10 -13.34
N VAL A 247 -9.40 -5.46 -13.90
CA VAL A 247 -8.17 -4.68 -13.70
C VAL A 247 -8.29 -3.49 -14.65
N GLU A 248 -8.94 -2.41 -14.22
CA GLU A 248 -8.90 -1.15 -14.97
C GLU A 248 -7.61 -0.41 -14.63
N ARG A 249 -6.67 -0.38 -15.57
CA ARG A 249 -5.73 0.74 -15.66
C ARG A 249 -6.59 1.97 -15.91
N GLY A 250 -6.59 2.94 -15.01
CA GLY A 250 -7.22 4.22 -15.29
C GLY A 250 -6.53 4.82 -16.51
N ASP A 251 -7.19 4.77 -17.68
CA ASP A 251 -6.74 5.44 -18.88
C ASP A 251 -6.76 6.95 -18.64
N ILE A 252 -5.62 7.49 -18.21
CA ILE A 252 -5.32 8.89 -18.39
C ILE A 252 -4.79 8.99 -19.82
N ALA A 253 -5.66 9.38 -20.74
CA ALA A 253 -5.28 9.75 -22.11
C ALA A 253 -4.25 10.89 -22.06
N GLY A 254 -2.97 10.52 -22.02
CA GLY A 254 -1.81 11.36 -22.30
C GLY A 254 -1.27 11.07 -23.70
N PRO A 255 -0.59 12.02 -24.36
CA PRO A 255 -0.35 12.02 -25.81
C PRO A 255 0.79 11.11 -26.28
N PHE A 256 1.21 10.12 -25.50
CA PHE A 256 2.32 9.22 -25.86
C PHE A 256 1.80 7.80 -26.00
N GLY A 257 1.13 7.56 -27.13
CA GLY A 257 0.96 6.22 -27.66
C GLY A 257 2.12 5.90 -28.58
N GLU A 258 3.09 5.13 -28.10
CA GLU A 258 4.03 4.43 -28.95
C GLU A 258 3.99 2.94 -28.61
N GLU A 259 3.95 2.14 -29.68
CA GLU A 259 3.85 0.70 -29.72
C GLU A 259 4.99 0.05 -28.92
N LEU A 260 4.65 -0.90 -28.04
CA LEU A 260 5.62 -1.73 -27.35
C LEU A 260 6.13 -2.79 -28.33
N ASP A 261 7.41 -2.67 -28.67
CA ASP A 261 8.18 -3.56 -29.55
C ASP A 261 8.32 -4.98 -28.94
N GLU A 262 8.04 -6.02 -29.72
CA GLU A 262 7.94 -7.43 -29.32
C GLU A 262 9.31 -8.13 -29.12
N GLY A 263 10.40 -7.38 -28.95
CA GLY A 263 11.77 -7.91 -28.91
C GLY A 263 12.26 -8.46 -27.56
N TRP A 264 11.43 -8.52 -26.52
CA TRP A 264 11.87 -8.79 -25.15
C TRP A 264 11.97 -10.29 -24.80
N ASP A 265 11.34 -11.17 -25.58
CA ASP A 265 11.25 -12.59 -25.23
C ASP A 265 12.54 -13.36 -25.55
N GLU A 266 13.29 -12.98 -26.59
CA GLU A 266 14.52 -13.67 -26.99
C GLU A 266 15.73 -13.33 -26.09
N GLU A 267 15.80 -12.11 -25.56
CA GLU A 267 16.88 -11.66 -24.65
C GLU A 267 16.75 -12.27 -23.24
N ILE A 268 15.53 -12.68 -22.86
CA ILE A 268 15.25 -13.33 -21.56
C ILE A 268 15.73 -14.77 -21.54
N ASP A 269 15.59 -15.51 -22.64
CA ASP A 269 16.01 -16.91 -22.74
C ASP A 269 17.55 -17.05 -22.75
N GLU A 270 18.25 -16.10 -23.39
CA GLU A 270 19.72 -16.08 -23.42
C GLU A 270 20.31 -15.77 -22.02
N LEU A 271 19.70 -14.86 -21.26
CA LEU A 271 20.10 -14.53 -19.89
C LEU A 271 19.79 -15.62 -18.85
N LEU A 272 18.76 -16.44 -19.07
CA LEU A 272 18.47 -17.59 -18.20
C LEU A 272 19.47 -18.73 -18.39
N ALA A 273 20.00 -18.89 -19.61
CA ALA A 273 21.05 -19.86 -19.92
C ALA A 273 22.39 -19.51 -19.23
N GLU A 274 22.77 -18.23 -19.19
CA GLU A 274 24.00 -17.78 -18.51
C GLU A 274 23.97 -18.02 -16.98
N ILE A 275 22.79 -17.89 -16.36
CA ILE A 275 22.61 -18.10 -14.91
C ILE A 275 22.68 -19.61 -14.55
N GLU A 276 22.35 -20.51 -15.47
CA GLU A 276 22.48 -21.95 -15.26
C GLU A 276 23.92 -22.45 -15.46
N GLU A 277 24.73 -21.80 -16.30
CA GLU A 277 26.14 -22.15 -16.49
C GLU A 277 27.05 -21.70 -15.33
N GLU A 278 26.72 -20.63 -14.60
CA GLU A 278 27.45 -20.19 -13.39
C GLU A 278 27.05 -20.93 -12.10
N GLY A 279 26.75 -22.23 -12.20
CA GLY A 279 26.54 -23.09 -11.04
C GLY A 279 27.69 -23.01 -10.01
N PRO A 280 27.42 -23.27 -8.71
CA PRO A 280 28.36 -22.97 -7.64
C PRO A 280 29.65 -23.77 -7.81
N THR A 281 30.77 -23.07 -7.98
CA THR A 281 32.10 -23.66 -7.89
C THR A 281 32.29 -24.21 -6.48
N SER A 282 32.13 -25.52 -6.32
CA SER A 282 32.56 -26.20 -5.11
C SER A 282 34.08 -26.18 -5.06
N SER A 283 34.67 -25.27 -4.29
CA SER A 283 36.01 -25.48 -3.77
C SER A 283 35.89 -26.07 -2.37
N VAL A 284 35.81 -27.40 -2.33
CA VAL A 284 36.28 -28.18 -1.17
C VAL A 284 37.76 -28.43 -1.40
N ALA A 285 38.60 -27.75 -0.61
CA ALA A 285 39.89 -28.21 -0.08
C ALA A 285 40.40 -27.16 0.91
#